data_AF-A0A4R8EIZ9-F1
#
_entry.id   AF-A0A4R8EIZ9-F1
#
_cell.length_a   1.000
_cell.length_b   1.000
_cell.length_c   1.000
_cell.angle_alpha   90.00
_cell.angle_beta   90.00
_cell.angle_gamma   90.00
#
_symmetry.space_group_name_H-M   'P 1'
#
loop_
_entity.id
_entity.type
_entity.pdbx_description
1 polymer ?
#
loop_
_entity_poly.entity_id
_entity_poly.type
_entity_poly.pdbx_seq_one_letter_code
_entity_poly.pdbx_strand_id
1 'polypeptide(L)' 'MTFLFIAFALVIGGTFLALKLTNNLHKKFYRMADERGCADKYEFIVRQNNYIQPRDLESAYQEALSYIKAP' A
#
# COMPACT_ATOMS: atom_id res chain seq x y z
N MET A 1 2.42 36.09 -5.44
CA MET A 1 1.76 35.40 -4.31
C MET A 1 0.84 34.26 -4.77
N THR A 2 -0.14 34.51 -5.64
CA THR A 2 -1.10 33.49 -6.15
C THR A 2 -0.46 32.26 -6.78
N PHE A 3 0.59 32.42 -7.59
CA PHE A 3 1.31 31.28 -8.19
C PHE A 3 1.94 30.32 -7.17
N LEU A 4 2.45 30.85 -6.05
CA LEU A 4 3.05 30.02 -4.99
C LEU A 4 1.98 29.20 -4.26
N PHE A 5 0.80 29.77 -4.02
CA PHE A 5 -0.32 29.05 -3.41
C PHE A 5 -0.86 27.92 -4.30
N ILE A 6 -0.93 28.14 -5.61
CA ILE A 6 -1.36 27.12 -6.58
C ILE A 6 -0.35 25.96 -6.62
N ALA A 7 0.95 26.27 -6.68
CA ALA A 7 2.00 25.25 -6.63
C ALA A 7 1.96 24.45 -5.31
N PHE A 8 1.76 25.13 -4.18
CA PHE A 8 1.66 24.51 -2.86
C PHE A 8 0.44 23.57 -2.76
N ALA A 9 -0.71 24.00 -3.29
CA ALA A 9 -1.92 23.18 -3.36
C ALA A 9 -1.75 21.94 -4.25
N LEU A 10 -1.05 22.05 -5.38
CA LEU A 10 -0.76 20.92 -6.26
C LEU A 10 0.18 19.90 -5.62
N VAL A 11 1.23 20.37 -4.94
CA VAL A 11 2.19 19.49 -4.26
C VAL A 11 1.51 18.74 -3.11
N ILE A 12 0.79 19.44 -2.24
CA ILE A 12 0.12 18.85 -1.07
C ILE A 12 -1.08 18.00 -1.48
N GLY A 13 -1.90 18.51 -2.40
CA GLY A 13 -3.06 17.79 -2.92
C GLY A 13 -2.65 16.47 -3.56
N GLY A 14 -1.58 16.48 -4.37
CA GLY A 14 -1.02 15.29 -4.99
C GLY A 14 -0.51 14.27 -3.97
N THR A 15 0.25 14.70 -2.96
CA THR A 15 0.74 13.78 -1.90
C THR A 15 -0.41 13.21 -1.07
N PHE A 16 -1.41 14.02 -0.73
CA PHE A 16 -2.55 13.57 0.06
C PHE A 16 -3.42 12.55 -0.69
N LEU A 17 -3.67 12.80 -1.98
CA LEU A 17 -4.36 11.84 -2.85
C LEU A 17 -3.59 10.53 -2.98
N ALA A 18 -2.27 10.60 -3.19
CA ALA A 18 -1.42 9.43 -3.25
C ALA A 18 -1.48 8.61 -1.95
N LEU A 19 -1.30 9.25 -0.78
CA LEU A 19 -1.40 8.62 0.54
C LEU A 19 -2.74 7.92 0.76
N LYS A 20 -3.85 8.60 0.41
CA LYS A 20 -5.20 8.04 0.57
C LYS A 20 -5.42 6.84 -0.35
N LEU A 21 -4.91 6.92 -1.59
CA LEU A 21 -4.98 5.82 -2.55
C LEU A 21 -4.21 4.60 -2.05
N THR A 22 -2.96 4.80 -1.61
CA THR A 22 -2.11 3.74 -1.05
C THR A 22 -2.75 3.10 0.17
N ASN A 23 -3.29 3.88 1.11
CA ASN A 23 -3.95 3.33 2.30
C ASN A 23 -5.18 2.48 1.96
N ASN A 24 -5.98 2.91 0.98
CA ASN A 24 -7.11 2.11 0.50
C ASN A 24 -6.64 0.83 -0.18
N LEU A 25 -5.55 0.89 -0.96
CA LEU A 25 -4.97 -0.28 -1.60
C LEU A 25 -4.44 -1.28 -0.56
N HIS A 26 -3.72 -0.79 0.45
CA HIS A 26 -3.21 -1.60 1.54
C HIS A 26 -4.35 -2.29 2.30
N LYS A 27 -5.42 -1.57 2.66
CA LYS A 27 -6.61 -2.18 3.28
C LYS A 27 -7.25 -3.25 2.41
N LYS A 28 -7.32 -3.02 1.09
CA LYS A 28 -7.90 -3.98 0.14
C LYS A 28 -7.08 -5.28 0.09
N PHE A 29 -5.76 -5.17 -0.05
CA PHE A 29 -4.87 -6.33 -0.06
C PHE A 29 -4.82 -7.04 1.28
N TYR A 30 -4.81 -6.30 2.39
CA TYR A 30 -4.93 -6.87 3.73
C TYR A 30 -6.20 -7.71 3.86
N ARG A 31 -7.36 -7.18 3.45
CA ARG A 31 -8.62 -7.94 3.51
C ARG A 31 -8.60 -9.20 2.64
N MET A 32 -8.04 -9.12 1.44
CA MET A 32 -7.89 -10.28 0.56
C MET A 32 -6.87 -11.30 1.09
N ALA A 33 -5.87 -10.86 1.87
CA ALA A 33 -4.91 -11.73 2.54
C ALA A 33 -5.56 -12.41 3.74
N ASP A 34 -6.37 -11.67 4.50
CA ASP A 34 -7.16 -12.17 5.62
C ASP A 34 -8.15 -13.24 5.19
N GLU A 35 -8.88 -13.01 4.09
CA GLU A 35 -9.77 -14.01 3.48
C GLU A 35 -9.06 -15.32 3.08
N ARG A 36 -7.73 -15.29 2.93
CA ARG A 36 -6.90 -16.46 2.60
C ARG A 36 -6.05 -16.95 3.76
N GLY A 37 -6.13 -16.32 4.93
CA GLY A 37 -5.34 -16.68 6.11
C GLY A 37 -3.85 -16.29 6.04
N CYS A 38 -3.46 -15.32 5.19
CA CYS A 38 -2.09 -14.78 5.14
C CYS A 38 -1.95 -13.31 5.55
N ALA A 39 -2.94 -12.74 6.25
CA ALA A 39 -2.87 -11.35 6.72
C ALA A 39 -1.59 -11.04 7.51
N ASP A 40 -1.21 -11.91 8.44
CA ASP A 40 0.00 -11.73 9.26
C ASP A 40 1.27 -11.68 8.41
N LYS A 41 1.38 -12.57 7.42
CA LYS A 41 2.56 -12.65 6.56
C LYS A 41 2.65 -11.46 5.62
N TYR A 42 1.51 -11.04 5.09
CA TYR A 42 1.39 -9.81 4.31
C TYR A 42 1.82 -8.59 5.13
N GLU A 43 1.28 -8.41 6.33
CA GLU A 43 1.63 -7.27 7.20
C GLU A 43 3.11 -7.30 7.60
N PHE A 44 3.65 -8.48 7.88
CA PHE A 44 5.07 -8.67 8.16
C PHE A 44 5.96 -8.18 7.01
N ILE A 45 5.69 -8.61 5.77
CA ILE A 45 6.47 -8.21 4.58
C ILE A 45 6.36 -6.70 4.35
N VAL A 46 5.15 -6.14 4.47
CA VAL A 46 4.91 -4.70 4.27
C VAL A 46 5.65 -3.86 5.31
N ARG A 47 5.61 -4.25 6.59
CA ARG A 47 6.34 -3.56 7.65
C ARG A 47 7.85 -3.71 7.50
N GLN A 48 8.34 -4.92 7.21
CA GLN A 48 9.76 -5.20 7.12
C GLN A 48 10.44 -4.39 6.01
N ASN A 49 9.78 -4.25 4.86
CA ASN A 49 10.33 -3.52 3.71
C ASN A 49 9.86 -2.07 3.64
N ASN A 50 9.05 -1.62 4.60
CA ASN A 50 8.45 -0.29 4.64
C ASN A 50 7.81 0.10 3.30
N TYR A 51 6.97 -0.79 2.76
CA TYR A 51 6.37 -0.59 1.44
C TYR A 51 5.30 0.50 1.48
N ILE A 52 5.58 1.60 0.79
CA ILE A 52 4.72 2.79 0.72
C ILE A 52 4.09 2.92 -0.67
N GLN A 53 4.62 2.21 -1.68
CA GLN A 53 4.08 2.29 -3.04
C GLN A 53 3.04 1.20 -3.30
N PRO A 54 2.02 1.50 -4.12
CA PRO A 54 0.99 0.54 -4.47
C PRO A 54 1.53 -0.73 -5.14
N ARG A 55 2.57 -0.60 -5.97
CA ARG A 55 3.22 -1.73 -6.65
C ARG A 55 3.92 -2.68 -5.67
N ASP A 56 4.56 -2.12 -4.65
CA ASP A 56 5.28 -2.89 -3.64
C ASP A 56 4.29 -3.64 -2.72
N LEU A 57 3.16 -3.00 -2.39
CA LEU A 57 2.05 -3.62 -1.67
C LEU A 57 1.45 -4.82 -2.43
N GLU A 58 1.33 -4.71 -3.76
CA GLU A 58 0.86 -5.82 -4.60
C GLU A 58 1.88 -6.97 -4.63
N SER A 59 3.17 -6.66 -4.74
CA SER A 59 4.25 -7.65 -4.66
C SER A 59 4.26 -8.39 -3.32
N ALA A 60 4.10 -7.65 -2.21
CA ALA A 60 4.02 -8.24 -0.86
C ALA A 60 2.81 -9.17 -0.70
N TYR A 61 1.67 -8.83 -1.32
CA TYR A 61 0.49 -9.69 -1.34
C TYR A 61 0.76 -10.98 -2.12
N GLN A 62 1.37 -10.90 -3.30
CA GLN A 62 1.73 -12.09 -4.08
C GLN A 62 2.75 -12.98 -3.37
N GLU A 63 3.72 -12.38 -2.69
CA GLU A 63 4.69 -13.10 -1.88
C GLU A 63 4.03 -13.78 -0.67
N ALA A 64 3.13 -13.11 0.03
CA ALA A 64 2.35 -13.73 1.10
C ALA A 64 1.50 -14.91 0.59
N LEU A 65 0.96 -14.82 -0.62
CA LEU A 65 0.20 -15.90 -1.25
C LEU A 65 1.07 -17.09 -1.68
N SER A 66 2.27 -16.84 -2.21
CA SER A 66 3.17 -17.91 -2.60
C SER A 66 3.57 -18.76 -1.39
N TYR A 67 3.69 -18.15 -0.20
CA TYR A 67 3.95 -18.84 1.05
C TYR A 67 2.81 -19.75 1.53
N ILE A 68 1.54 -19.43 1.27
CA ILE A 68 0.43 -20.36 1.57
C ILE A 68 0.38 -21.50 0.54
N LYS A 69 0.77 -21.21 -0.71
CA LYS A 69 0.72 -22.18 -1.79
C LYS A 69 1.90 -23.15 -1.79
N ALA A 70 3.00 -22.79 -1.11
CA ALA A 70 4.12 -23.70 -0.89
C ALA A 70 3.66 -24.84 0.05
N PRO A 71 3.71 -26.11 -0.40
CA PRO A 71 3.25 -27.27 0.37
C PRO A 71 4.10 -27.56 1.61
#